data_AF-A0A8X7T114-F1
#
_entry.id   AF-A0A8X7T114-F1
#
_cell.length_a   1.000
_cell.length_b   1.000
_cell.length_c   1.000
_cell.angle_alpha   90.00
_cell.angle_beta   90.00
_cell.angle_gamma   90.00
#
_symmetry.space_group_name_H-M   'P 1'
#
loop_
_entity.id
_entity.type
_entity.pdbx_description
1 polymer ?
#
loop_
_entity_poly.entity_id
_entity_poly.type
_entity_poly.pdbx_seq_one_letter_code
_entity_poly.pdbx_strand_id
1 'polypeptide(L)' 'MHPHLSGETKQARCGDIIKVLNECHARSWVARLTGECNGIKSELTQCLRAERIERTQRNNAAGKERQAKKEQVWKEIEEV' A
#
# COMPACT_ATOMS: atom_id res chain seq x y z
N MET A 1 3.75 7.69 14.64
CA MET A 1 4.55 6.82 13.75
C MET A 1 3.63 6.10 12.78
N HIS A 2 3.82 6.27 11.47
CA HIS A 2 3.13 5.56 10.39
C HIS A 2 4.11 4.58 9.71
N PRO A 3 3.63 3.56 8.97
CA PRO A 3 4.50 2.69 8.16
C PRO A 3 5.34 3.50 7.16
N HIS A 4 6.43 2.93 6.62
CA HIS A 4 7.20 3.58 5.56
C HIS A 4 6.30 3.99 4.38
N LEU A 5 6.27 5.30 4.10
CA LEU A 5 5.48 5.95 3.05
C LEU A 5 6.33 6.28 1.83
N SER A 6 7.39 5.53 1.54
CA SER A 6 8.28 5.79 0.39
C SER A 6 7.88 5.02 -0.88
N GLY A 7 6.79 4.25 -0.85
CA GLY A 7 6.37 3.42 -1.98
C GLY A 7 5.44 4.18 -2.93
N GLU A 8 5.77 4.23 -4.22
CA GLU A 8 5.01 4.95 -5.25
C GLU A 8 3.50 4.67 -5.23
N THR A 9 3.09 3.40 -5.05
CA THR A 9 1.67 3.04 -4.97
C THR A 9 0.94 3.64 -3.78
N LYS A 10 1.62 3.81 -2.64
CA LYS A 10 1.05 4.44 -1.45
C LYS A 10 0.90 5.95 -1.65
N GLN A 11 1.82 6.58 -2.36
CA GLN A 11 1.76 8.02 -2.65
C GLN A 11 0.67 8.31 -3.66
N ALA A 12 0.55 7.47 -4.69
CA ALA A 12 -0.51 7.59 -5.67
C ALA A 12 -1.90 7.39 -5.06
N ARG A 13 -2.05 6.52 -4.06
CA ARG A 13 -3.36 6.19 -3.45
C ARG A 13 -3.72 7.03 -2.24
N CYS A 14 -2.74 7.38 -1.39
CA CYS A 14 -2.96 8.03 -0.10
C CYS A 14 -2.21 9.37 0.04
N GLY A 15 -1.67 9.91 -1.06
CA GLY A 15 -0.80 11.09 -1.06
C GLY A 15 -1.40 12.32 -0.38
N ASP A 16 -2.70 12.57 -0.59
CA ASP A 16 -3.38 13.72 0.00
C ASP A 16 -3.45 13.61 1.53
N ILE A 17 -3.80 12.44 2.07
CA ILE A 17 -3.85 12.20 3.52
C ILE A 17 -2.44 12.28 4.13
N ILE A 18 -1.42 11.80 3.41
CA ILE A 18 -0.01 11.92 3.81
C ILE A 18 0.39 13.40 3.90
N LYS A 19 0.00 14.21 2.91
CA LYS A 19 0.27 15.65 2.88
C LYS A 19 -0.38 16.34 4.07
N VAL A 20 -1.66 16.08 4.33
CA VAL A 20 -2.40 16.65 5.47
C VAL A 20 -1.78 16.23 6.82
N LEU A 21 -1.35 14.98 6.95
CA LEU A 21 -0.67 14.51 8.16
C LEU A 21 0.68 15.23 8.37
N ASN A 22 1.42 15.45 7.29
CA ASN A 22 2.69 16.17 7.34
C ASN A 22 2.50 17.65 7.69
N GLU A 23 1.48 18.30 7.15
CA GLU A 23 1.10 19.67 7.51
C GLU A 23 0.71 19.77 9.00
N CYS A 24 -0.03 18.79 9.52
CA CYS A 24 -0.37 18.72 10.95
C CYS A 24 0.90 18.60 11.82
N HIS A 25 1.85 17.75 11.43
CA HIS A 25 3.13 17.64 12.12
C HIS A 25 4.01 18.89 11.99
N ALA A 26 3.93 19.62 10.87
CA ALA A 26 4.70 20.84 10.63
C ALA A 26 4.19 22.04 11.44
N ARG A 27 2.92 22.01 11.88
CA ARG A 27 2.31 23.10 12.66
C ARG A 27 2.97 23.30 14.03
N SER A 28 3.26 22.22 14.76
CA SER A 28 3.92 22.30 16.06
C SER A 28 4.45 20.93 16.49
N TRP A 29 5.61 20.93 17.14
CA TRP A 29 6.14 19.73 17.77
C TRP A 29 5.20 19.19 18.87
N VAL A 30 4.44 20.07 19.53
CA VAL A 30 3.45 19.70 20.55
C VAL A 30 2.31 18.90 19.91
N ALA A 31 1.73 19.38 18.81
CA ALA A 31 0.64 18.71 18.09
C ALA A 31 1.01 17.27 17.66
N ARG A 32 2.30 17.07 17.32
CA ARG A 32 2.86 15.75 16.98
C ARG A 32 2.93 14.81 18.19
N LEU A 33 3.11 15.32 19.41
CA LEU A 33 3.29 14.52 20.63
C LEU A 33 2.01 14.34 21.43
N THR A 34 1.10 15.31 21.42
CA THR A 34 -0.13 15.30 22.21
C THR A 34 -1.26 14.49 21.58
N GLY A 35 -1.10 14.06 20.32
CA GLY A 35 -2.09 13.23 19.62
C GLY A 35 -3.16 14.03 18.87
N GLU A 36 -2.98 15.34 18.70
CA GLU A 36 -3.87 16.20 17.89
C GLU A 36 -4.06 15.66 16.47
N CYS A 37 -3.00 15.11 15.86
CA CYS A 37 -3.04 14.55 14.50
C CYS A 37 -3.58 13.11 14.42
N ASN A 38 -4.10 12.52 15.50
CA ASN A 38 -4.49 11.10 15.54
C ASN A 38 -5.66 10.75 14.61
N GLY A 39 -6.60 11.67 14.38
CA GLY A 39 -7.70 11.47 13.43
C GLY A 39 -7.18 11.24 12.02
N ILE A 40 -6.32 12.16 11.54
CA ILE A 40 -5.68 12.08 10.22
C ILE A 40 -4.83 10.81 10.10
N LYS A 41 -4.11 10.44 11.17
CA LYS A 41 -3.33 9.20 11.22
C LYS A 41 -4.22 7.95 11.09
N SER A 42 -5.39 7.93 11.72
CA SER A 42 -6.35 6.82 11.61
C SER A 42 -6.85 6.67 10.18
N GLU A 43 -7.21 7.79 9.54
CA GLU A 43 -7.61 7.83 8.14
C GLU A 43 -6.50 7.31 7.22
N LEU A 44 -5.27 7.78 7.41
CA LEU A 44 -4.11 7.29 6.65
C LEU A 44 -3.91 5.78 6.82
N THR A 45 -4.11 5.26 8.03
CA THR A 45 -3.97 3.82 8.32
C THR A 45 -5.01 3.01 7.56
N GLN A 46 -6.24 3.49 7.47
CA GLN A 46 -7.31 2.85 6.70
C GLN A 46 -7.00 2.87 5.19
N CYS A 47 -6.55 4.01 4.67
CA CYS A 47 -6.15 4.13 3.26
C CYS A 47 -5.02 3.15 2.90
N LEU A 48 -3.94 3.12 3.71
CA LEU A 48 -2.80 2.23 3.48
C LEU A 48 -3.19 0.75 3.62
N ARG A 49 -4.20 0.43 4.44
CA ARG A 49 -4.72 -0.93 4.54
C ARG A 49 -5.46 -1.33 3.26
N ALA A 50 -6.29 -0.43 2.71
CA ALA A 50 -6.98 -0.66 1.44
C ALA A 50 -5.98 -0.86 0.28
N GLU A 51 -4.98 0.03 0.15
CA GLU A 51 -3.91 -0.08 -0.85
C GLU A 51 -3.19 -1.44 -0.76
N ARG A 52 -2.85 -1.87 0.47
CA ARG A 52 -2.18 -3.15 0.70
C ARG A 52 -3.04 -4.32 0.20
N ILE A 53 -4.34 -4.31 0.48
CA ILE A 53 -5.26 -5.37 0.07
C ILE A 53 -5.33 -5.44 -1.45
N GLU A 54 -5.53 -4.31 -2.13
CA GLU A 54 -5.57 -4.24 -3.60
C GLU A 54 -4.27 -4.71 -4.24
N ARG A 55 -3.12 -4.27 -3.70
CA ARG A 55 -1.80 -4.72 -4.18
C ARG A 55 -1.63 -6.24 -3.98
N THR A 56 -2.07 -6.77 -2.85
CA THR A 56 -2.01 -8.21 -2.57
C THR A 56 -2.87 -8.99 -3.56
N GLN A 57 -4.09 -8.52 -3.85
CA GLN A 57 -4.97 -9.14 -4.83
C GLN A 57 -4.36 -9.15 -6.23
N ARG A 58 -3.79 -8.02 -6.69
CA ARG A 58 -3.09 -7.95 -7.99
C ARG A 58 -1.90 -8.91 -8.06
N ASN A 59 -1.09 -8.98 -7.00
CA ASN A 59 0.05 -9.88 -6.94
C ASN A 59 -0.39 -11.35 -6.96
N ASN A 60 -1.48 -11.69 -6.29
CA ASN A 60 -2.04 -13.04 -6.29
C ASN A 60 -2.57 -13.41 -7.67
N ALA A 61 -3.29 -12.52 -8.35
CA ALA A 61 -3.78 -12.75 -9.71
C ALA A 61 -2.62 -12.97 -10.70
N ALA A 62 -1.61 -12.08 -10.68
CA ALA A 62 -0.41 -12.23 -11.49
C ALA A 62 0.40 -13.50 -11.14
N GLY A 63 0.36 -13.94 -9.88
CA GLY A 63 0.92 -15.21 -9.44
C GLY A 63 0.24 -16.39 -10.11
N LYS A 64 -1.10 -16.43 -10.08
CA LYS A 64 -1.91 -17.48 -10.72
C LYS A 64 -1.69 -17.52 -12.23
N GLU A 65 -1.66 -16.36 -12.89
CA GLU A 65 -1.40 -16.29 -14.33
C GLU A 65 -0.01 -16.86 -14.68
N ARG A 66 1.02 -16.52 -13.89
CA ARG A 66 2.36 -17.07 -14.07
C ARG A 66 2.41 -18.59 -13.85
N GLN A 67 1.67 -19.11 -12.87
CA GLN A 67 1.58 -20.56 -12.65
C GLN A 67 0.89 -21.27 -13.82
N ALA A 68 -0.25 -20.75 -14.28
CA ALA A 68 -0.97 -21.34 -15.42
C ALA A 68 -0.09 -21.38 -16.69
N LYS A 69 0.65 -20.29 -16.98
CA LYS A 69 1.60 -20.27 -18.11
C LYS A 69 2.71 -21.30 -17.96
N LYS A 70 3.26 -21.46 -16.75
CA LYS A 70 4.28 -22.49 -16.50
C LYS A 70 3.72 -23.88 -16.74
N GLU A 71 2.54 -24.18 -16.19
CA GLU A 71 1.88 -25.48 -16.37
C GLU A 71 1.59 -25.80 -17.84
N GLN A 72 1.19 -24.81 -18.64
CA GLN A 72 1.00 -24.97 -20.08
C GLN A 72 2.31 -25.33 -20.78
N VAL A 73 3.38 -24.57 -20.53
CA VAL A 73 4.70 -24.83 -21.12
C VAL A 73 5.24 -26.20 -20.72
N TRP A 74 5.05 -26.64 -19.47
CA TRP A 74 5.47 -27.98 -19.04
C TRP A 74 4.71 -29.09 -19.78
N LYS A 75 3.40 -28.94 -19.99
CA LYS A 75 2.61 -29.92 -20.78
C LYS A 75 3.07 -30.00 -22.23
N GLU A 76 3.31 -28.86 -22.86
CA GLU A 76 3.83 -28.80 -24.24
C GLU A 76 5.18 -29.51 -24.39
N ILE A 77 6.04 -29.46 -23.36
CA ILE A 77 7.33 -30.17 -23.36
C ILE A 77 7.14 -31.67 -23.15
N GLU A 78 6.20 -32.11 -22.30
CA GLU A 78 5.95 -33.53 -22.03
C GLU A 78 5.25 -34.27 -23.19
N GLU A 79 4.54 -33.54 -24.05
CA GLU A 79 3.84 -34.09 -25.22
C GLU A 79 4.73 -34.26 -26.47
N VAL A 80 6.00 -33.82 -26.43
CA VAL A 80 7.02 -33.93 -27.50
C VAL A 80 8.04 -35.02 -27.18
#